data_AF-M0MCT7-F1
#
_entry.id   AF-M0MCT7-F1
#
_cell.length_a   1.000
_cell.length_b   1.000
_cell.length_c   1.000
_cell.angle_alpha   90.00
_cell.angle_beta   90.00
_cell.angle_gamma   90.00
#
_symmetry.space_group_name_H-M   'P 1'
#
loop_
_entity.id
_entity.type
_entity.pdbx_description
1 polymer ?
#
loop_
_entity_poly.entity_id
_entity_poly.type
_entity_poly.pdbx_seq_one_letter_code
_entity_poly.pdbx_strand_id
1 'polypeptide(L)'
;MPDDTPTARRTVPQTDDGSRIGHPLPDYHVYSDDRLRQCCRRNSRLLREYGPDWRTIRTLCAVEERLRARDIDPIEIVAELNDD
;
A
#
# COMPACT_ATOMS: atom_id res chain seq x y z
N MET A 1 6.45 30.15 -52.56
CA MET A 1 5.91 30.24 -51.19
C MET A 1 4.63 29.42 -51.12
N PRO A 2 4.72 28.17 -50.65
CA PRO A 2 3.72 27.61 -49.76
C PRO A 2 4.36 27.20 -48.43
N ASP A 3 3.70 27.64 -47.35
CA ASP A 3 3.94 27.29 -45.96
C ASP A 3 3.38 25.88 -45.73
N ASP A 4 4.23 24.89 -45.49
CA ASP A 4 3.81 23.55 -45.07
C ASP A 4 4.63 23.16 -43.85
N THR A 5 4.08 23.47 -42.68
CA THR A 5 4.67 23.15 -41.37
C THR A 5 4.26 21.73 -41.00
N PRO A 6 5.17 20.74 -40.94
CA PRO A 6 4.80 19.42 -40.45
C PRO A 6 4.68 19.46 -38.93
N THR A 7 3.44 19.50 -38.42
CA THR A 7 3.14 19.18 -37.02
C THR A 7 3.43 17.70 -36.81
N ALA A 8 4.67 17.39 -36.45
CA ALA A 8 5.06 16.09 -35.95
C ALA A 8 4.34 15.87 -34.61
N ARG A 9 3.26 15.07 -34.67
CA ARG A 9 2.60 14.46 -33.51
C ARG A 9 3.68 13.93 -32.58
N ARG A 10 3.75 14.48 -31.36
CA ARG A 10 4.55 13.92 -30.26
C ARG A 10 3.97 12.54 -29.92
N THR A 11 4.56 11.51 -30.51
CA THR A 11 4.44 10.15 -29.98
C THR A 11 5.20 10.15 -28.66
N VAL A 12 4.47 10.28 -27.56
CA VAL A 12 4.99 9.88 -26.25
C VAL A 12 5.34 8.39 -26.38
N PRO A 13 6.57 7.98 -26.08
CA PRO A 13 6.82 6.58 -25.76
C PRO A 13 6.03 6.33 -24.48
N GLN A 14 4.87 5.68 -24.65
CA GLN A 14 4.19 5.02 -23.56
C GLN A 14 5.20 4.01 -23.04
N THR A 15 5.85 4.33 -21.93
CA THR A 15 6.67 3.38 -21.18
C THR A 15 5.72 2.28 -20.73
N ASP A 16 5.61 1.26 -21.58
CA ASP A 16 5.27 -0.09 -21.21
C ASP A 16 6.37 -0.56 -20.26
N ASP A 17 6.25 -0.15 -18.99
CA ASP A 17 7.02 -0.74 -17.90
C ASP A 17 6.37 -2.09 -17.57
N GLY A 18 6.56 -3.02 -18.50
CA GLY A 18 6.30 -4.43 -18.34
C GLY A 18 7.25 -5.02 -17.32
N SER A 19 7.01 -4.75 -16.02
CA SER A 19 7.40 -5.65 -14.93
C SER A 19 6.68 -5.31 -13.62
N ARG A 20 5.35 -5.29 -13.66
CA ARG A 20 4.59 -5.61 -12.45
C ARG A 20 4.20 -7.08 -12.50
N ILE A 21 5.16 -7.98 -12.31
CA ILE A 21 4.89 -9.23 -11.57
C ILE A 21 4.65 -8.85 -10.10
N GLY A 22 3.74 -7.91 -9.88
CA GLY A 22 3.24 -7.54 -8.58
C GLY A 22 1.91 -8.24 -8.49
N HIS A 23 1.83 -9.32 -7.71
CA HIS A 23 0.57 -9.70 -7.10
C HIS A 23 -0.20 -8.42 -6.76
N PRO A 24 -1.50 -8.30 -7.11
CA PRO A 24 -2.25 -7.09 -6.79
C PRO A 24 -2.12 -6.87 -5.29
N LEU A 25 -1.26 -5.92 -4.92
CA LEU A 25 -1.17 -5.48 -3.54
C LEU A 25 -2.56 -4.95 -3.22
N PRO A 26 -3.17 -5.37 -2.11
CA PRO A 26 -4.46 -4.84 -1.73
C PRO A 26 -4.33 -3.33 -1.73
N ASP A 27 -5.25 -2.66 -2.42
CA ASP A 27 -5.25 -1.21 -2.48
C ASP A 27 -5.74 -0.68 -1.12
N TYR A 28 -4.82 -0.57 -0.17
CA TYR A 28 -5.13 -0.10 1.18
C TYR A 28 -5.55 1.37 1.19
N HIS A 29 -5.44 2.10 0.07
CA HIS A 29 -5.95 3.47 -0.03
C HIS A 29 -7.47 3.53 0.12
N VAL A 30 -8.20 2.51 -0.36
CA VAL A 30 -9.67 2.48 -0.30
C VAL A 30 -10.20 1.95 1.04
N TYR A 31 -9.34 1.56 1.96
CA TYR A 31 -9.78 1.06 3.26
C TYR A 31 -10.21 2.23 4.16
N SER A 32 -11.31 2.05 4.90
CA SER A 32 -11.68 2.95 5.99
C SER A 32 -10.70 2.83 7.15
N ASP A 33 -10.72 3.80 8.07
CA ASP A 33 -9.85 3.78 9.26
C ASP A 33 -10.09 2.54 10.11
N ASP A 34 -11.35 2.17 10.35
CA ASP A 34 -11.71 0.91 11.05
C ASP A 34 -11.11 -0.32 10.38
N ARG A 35 -11.13 -0.37 9.05
CA ARG A 35 -10.62 -1.52 8.29
C ARG A 35 -9.09 -1.58 8.35
N LEU A 36 -8.41 -0.43 8.32
CA LEU A 36 -6.97 -0.35 8.54
C LEU A 36 -6.58 -0.77 9.96
N ARG A 37 -7.31 -0.27 10.98
CA ARG A 37 -7.12 -0.66 12.39
C ARG A 37 -7.29 -2.16 12.59
N GLN A 38 -8.37 -2.74 12.05
CA GLN A 38 -8.61 -4.17 12.14
C GLN A 38 -7.54 -5.01 11.41
N CYS A 39 -7.06 -4.54 10.24
CA CYS A 39 -5.95 -5.19 9.55
C CYS A 39 -4.66 -5.13 10.36
N CYS A 40 -4.33 -3.98 10.95
CA CYS A 40 -3.18 -3.85 11.83
C CYS A 40 -3.27 -4.83 13.00
N ARG A 41 -4.39 -4.82 13.75
CA ARG A 41 -4.61 -5.74 14.88
C ARG A 41 -4.45 -7.21 14.49
N ARG A 42 -5.11 -7.63 13.40
CA ARG A 42 -5.06 -9.01 12.92
C ARG A 42 -3.64 -9.43 12.56
N ASN A 43 -2.92 -8.64 11.79
CA ASN A 43 -1.59 -9.02 11.33
C ASN A 43 -0.55 -8.96 12.47
N SER A 44 -0.67 -8.03 13.40
CA SER A 44 0.17 -8.00 14.61
C SER A 44 -0.04 -9.26 15.47
N ARG A 45 -1.29 -9.73 15.60
CA ARG A 45 -1.58 -11.02 16.25
C ARG A 45 -0.97 -12.19 15.50
N LEU A 46 -1.06 -12.22 14.16
CA LEU A 46 -0.46 -13.28 13.35
C LEU A 46 1.06 -13.35 13.53
N LEU A 47 1.76 -12.21 13.58
CA LEU A 47 3.20 -12.18 13.87
C LEU A 47 3.53 -12.73 15.25
N ARG A 48 2.70 -12.45 16.27
CA ARG A 48 2.91 -12.94 17.63
C ARG A 48 2.67 -14.44 17.76
N GLU A 49 1.61 -14.94 17.11
CA GLU A 49 1.16 -16.33 17.25
C GLU A 49 1.96 -17.30 16.38
N TYR A 50 2.31 -16.90 15.15
CA TYR A 50 2.94 -17.77 14.15
C TYR A 50 4.38 -17.36 13.80
N GLY A 51 4.86 -16.23 14.32
CA GLY A 51 6.18 -15.70 14.02
C GLY A 51 6.25 -14.85 12.75
N PRO A 52 7.46 -14.42 12.35
CA PRO A 52 7.65 -13.51 11.23
C PRO A 52 7.35 -14.19 9.89
N ASP A 53 6.21 -13.83 9.29
CA ASP A 53 5.84 -14.22 7.93
C ASP A 53 5.98 -13.02 6.97
N TRP A 54 6.60 -13.26 5.82
CA TRP A 54 6.92 -12.20 4.85
C TRP A 54 5.66 -11.48 4.33
N ARG A 55 4.53 -12.20 4.16
CA ARG A 55 3.27 -11.61 3.68
C ARG A 55 2.66 -10.73 4.76
N THR A 56 2.70 -11.21 5.99
CA THR A 56 2.19 -10.53 7.18
C THR A 56 2.98 -9.25 7.44
N ILE A 57 4.32 -9.32 7.39
CA ILE A 57 5.21 -8.15 7.54
C ILE A 57 4.93 -7.13 6.43
N ARG A 58 4.89 -7.57 5.17
CA ARG A 58 4.63 -6.66 4.04
C ARG A 58 3.26 -5.99 4.14
N THR A 59 2.24 -6.73 4.60
CA THR A 59 0.90 -6.20 4.83
C THR A 59 0.91 -5.17 5.96
N LEU A 60 1.57 -5.46 7.07
CA LEU A 60 1.71 -4.52 8.18
C LEU A 60 2.39 -3.24 7.75
N CYS A 61 3.52 -3.30 7.07
CA CYS A 61 4.21 -2.09 6.59
C CYS A 61 3.28 -1.21 5.75
N ALA A 62 2.54 -1.80 4.81
CA ALA A 62 1.61 -1.04 3.97
C ALA A 62 0.43 -0.45 4.76
N VAL A 63 -0.12 -1.18 5.73
CA VAL A 63 -1.23 -0.71 6.57
C VAL A 63 -0.76 0.36 7.55
N GLU A 64 0.40 0.21 8.17
CA GLU A 64 1.00 1.19 9.07
C GLU A 64 1.29 2.51 8.37
N GLU A 65 1.84 2.47 7.15
CA GLU A 65 2.05 3.68 6.35
C GLU A 65 0.73 4.43 6.11
N ARG A 66 -0.36 3.70 5.85
CA ARG A 66 -1.69 4.29 5.65
C ARG A 66 -2.27 4.87 6.93
N LEU A 67 -2.09 4.19 8.06
CA LEU A 67 -2.52 4.68 9.37
C LEU A 67 -1.79 5.98 9.73
N ARG A 68 -0.46 6.01 9.58
CA ARG A 68 0.36 7.21 9.82
C ARG A 68 -0.02 8.36 8.89
N ALA A 69 -0.31 8.08 7.62
CA ALA A 69 -0.80 9.10 6.67
C ALA A 69 -2.16 9.72 7.06
N ARG A 70 -2.88 9.09 7.98
CA ARG A 70 -4.17 9.55 8.54
C ARG A 70 -4.07 10.00 10.00
N ASP A 71 -2.85 10.23 10.50
CA ASP A 71 -2.58 10.63 11.88
C ASP A 71 -3.04 9.59 12.93
N ILE A 72 -3.02 8.31 12.57
CA ILE A 72 -3.33 7.20 13.48
C ILE A 72 -2.05 6.44 13.78
N ASP A 73 -1.69 6.32 15.06
CA ASP A 73 -0.48 5.60 15.47
C ASP A 73 -0.72 4.08 15.52
N PRO A 74 -0.06 3.27 14.67
CA PRO A 74 -0.14 1.82 14.77
C PRO A 74 0.39 1.25 16.09
N ILE A 75 1.27 1.95 16.80
CA ILE A 75 1.80 1.49 18.09
C ILE A 75 0.69 1.44 19.14
N GLU A 76 -0.19 2.45 19.19
CA GLU A 76 -1.34 2.45 20.09
C GLU A 76 -2.27 1.27 19.82
N ILE A 77 -2.54 0.99 18.55
CA ILE A 77 -3.39 -0.15 18.14
C ILE A 77 -2.78 -1.49 18.58
N VAL A 78 -1.45 -1.62 18.56
CA VAL A 78 -0.76 -2.83 19.00
C VAL A 78 -0.66 -2.90 20.52
N ALA A 79 -0.52 -1.76 21.21
CA ALA A 79 -0.52 -1.70 22.67
C ALA A 79 -1.83 -2.25 23.25
N GLU A 80 -2.98 -1.85 22.67
CA GLU A 80 -4.30 -2.37 23.03
C GLU A 80 -4.43 -3.91 22.96
N LEU A 81 -3.57 -4.60 22.18
CA LEU A 81 -3.58 -6.06 22.08
C LEU A 81 -2.81 -6.76 23.20
N ASN A 82 -2.01 -6.02 23.97
CA ASN A 82 -1.20 -6.58 25.06
C ASN A 82 -1.89 -6.43 26.42
N ASP A 83 -2.94 -5.61 26.51
CA ASP A 83 -3.77 -5.40 27.70
C ASP A 83 -4.92 -6.42 27.84
N ASP A 84 -5.02 -7.41 26.94
CA ASP A 84 -6.02 -8.51 26.95
C ASP A 84 -5.41 -9.86 27.41
#